data_AF-A0A4Y9YD48-F1
#
_entry.id   AF-A0A4Y9YD48-F1
#
_cell.length_a   1.000
_cell.length_b   1.000
_cell.length_c   1.000
_cell.angle_alpha   90.00
_cell.angle_beta   90.00
_cell.angle_gamma   90.00
#
_symmetry.space_group_name_H-M   'P 1'
#
loop_
_entity.id
_entity.type
_entity.pdbx_description
1 polymer ?
#
loop_
_entity_poly.entity_id
_entity_poly.type
_entity_poly.pdbx_seq_one_letter_code
_entity_poly.pdbx_strand_id
1 'polypeptide(L)'
;MSVSTMDVAVLVTGEFNETSLLFLDTLNVRETAKYLILDGSQAEYVRRYVQRADILDAQTYVEQDGKRDQQSGGLILIPGHKGIILEDDPVRNRVVRSLNRIASSASLNLDENYIGLAAGWRSEEIIRDISIWTAKDSTTTLRSLAFSYKAVFRMPDQFPPHAFDHYRSPSIPTISIGTPGENVARIIAEQSSSEAKSFISSVALFAVRLGLEGHVSACSTVILSLLALFPNAREHWGPRIAMSLEAIWRKMGERPSVPWEITPEELGIWDEDAREGYHIPPEEEDRLEALEELKVRVSLGQEKWLYPYTTEGAIVMALQAGWIDEAREWMTMFVKTALIQDNGWYYGVGGCQTLVDFALTGIVVEITGHTASQAEQDAATIRQALLNFPKSSAIVDEQKRLTAERFAKASWPVLVRILDICKLDIDETALRPPASPSAILEAEERLGVELPSDYKEFLLISNGMEDLSVESAPRFQRVEELCWQSPEKLGLDWVRVTLGCEVDLAEEEQLPSMKRVLDLTGGGEAAMWYVEPDTVEEAIEALKRLGRSDEAVGRRDWRPVHFLHWAPETKYYRRFRDYIEEVAQEAEKAGAKLVA
;
A
#
# COMPACT_ATOMS: atom_id res chain seq x y z
N MET A 1 11.03 -52.38 -35.32
CA MET A 1 10.18 -51.18 -35.15
C MET A 1 11.04 -49.98 -35.49
N SER A 2 10.75 -49.26 -36.58
CA SER A 2 11.45 -48.02 -36.92
C SER A 2 10.88 -46.90 -36.06
N VAL A 3 11.74 -46.20 -35.30
CA VAL A 3 11.36 -44.98 -34.61
C VAL A 3 11.02 -43.95 -35.68
N SER A 4 9.78 -43.46 -35.71
CA SER A 4 9.36 -42.36 -36.57
C SER A 4 10.12 -41.11 -36.13
N THR A 5 11.10 -40.67 -36.91
CA THR A 5 11.78 -39.39 -36.70
C THR A 5 10.77 -38.26 -36.91
N MET A 6 10.53 -37.47 -35.88
CA MET A 6 9.69 -36.28 -35.96
C MET A 6 10.43 -35.22 -36.78
N ASP A 7 9.84 -34.75 -37.88
CA ASP A 7 10.36 -33.61 -38.64
C ASP A 7 10.22 -32.35 -37.76
N VAL A 8 11.34 -31.78 -37.33
CA VAL A 8 11.38 -30.53 -36.57
C VAL A 8 11.62 -29.38 -37.56
N ALA A 9 10.67 -28.44 -37.59
CA ALA A 9 10.79 -27.21 -38.36
C ALA A 9 11.22 -26.06 -37.44
N VAL A 10 12.25 -25.32 -37.84
CA VAL A 10 12.74 -24.15 -37.10
C VAL A 10 12.40 -22.89 -37.89
N LEU A 11 11.46 -22.07 -37.40
CA LEU A 11 11.05 -20.84 -38.06
C LEU A 11 11.83 -19.66 -37.46
N VAL A 12 12.64 -19.00 -38.29
CA VAL A 12 13.37 -17.79 -37.89
C VAL A 12 12.57 -16.56 -38.28
N THR A 13 12.31 -15.68 -37.32
CA THR A 13 11.44 -14.52 -37.50
C THR A 13 12.19 -13.22 -37.21
N GLY A 14 12.56 -12.44 -38.24
CA GLY A 14 13.25 -11.13 -38.08
C GLY A 14 14.74 -11.14 -38.46
N GLU A 15 15.41 -9.99 -38.34
CA GLU A 15 16.84 -9.82 -38.69
C GLU A 15 17.78 -10.54 -37.69
N PHE A 16 18.87 -11.14 -38.20
CA PHE A 16 19.87 -11.88 -37.40
C PHE A 16 20.80 -10.93 -36.62
N ASN A 17 21.01 -11.20 -35.33
CA ASN A 17 22.06 -10.57 -34.50
C ASN A 17 22.99 -11.63 -33.88
N GLU A 18 24.00 -11.20 -33.12
CA GLU A 18 24.96 -12.09 -32.46
C GLU A 18 24.29 -13.14 -31.55
N THR A 19 23.15 -12.83 -30.94
CA THR A 19 22.36 -13.78 -30.13
C THR A 19 21.64 -14.82 -30.98
N SER A 20 21.02 -14.41 -32.10
CA SER A 20 20.43 -15.33 -33.08
C SER A 20 21.48 -16.25 -33.71
N LEU A 21 22.70 -15.74 -33.88
CA LEU A 21 23.85 -16.50 -34.35
C LEU A 21 24.32 -17.52 -33.32
N LEU A 22 24.39 -17.15 -32.04
CA LEU A 22 24.68 -18.08 -30.95
C LEU A 22 23.64 -19.22 -30.89
N PHE A 23 22.36 -18.90 -31.11
CA PHE A 23 21.27 -19.88 -31.20
C PHE A 23 21.45 -20.85 -32.38
N LEU A 24 21.74 -20.35 -33.59
CA LEU A 24 21.98 -21.19 -34.76
C LEU A 24 23.23 -22.08 -34.61
N ASP A 25 24.30 -21.57 -33.99
CA ASP A 25 25.50 -22.34 -33.70
C ASP A 25 25.26 -23.43 -32.65
N THR A 26 24.37 -23.18 -31.69
CA THR A 26 23.97 -24.16 -30.67
C THR A 26 23.03 -25.23 -31.26
N LEU A 27 22.23 -24.87 -32.27
CA LEU A 27 21.33 -25.78 -33.00
C LEU A 27 22.02 -26.56 -34.13
N ASN A 28 23.30 -26.28 -34.40
CA ASN A 28 24.15 -26.88 -35.45
C ASN A 28 24.34 -28.41 -35.32
N VAL A 29 23.63 -29.07 -34.40
CA VAL A 29 23.68 -30.51 -34.13
C VAL A 29 22.58 -31.29 -34.86
N ARG A 30 21.65 -30.66 -35.59
CA ARG A 30 20.57 -31.37 -36.29
C ARG A 30 20.66 -31.21 -37.80
N GLU A 31 21.56 -31.98 -38.41
CA GLU A 31 21.72 -32.11 -39.87
C GLU A 31 20.41 -32.46 -40.61
N THR A 32 19.39 -32.96 -39.89
CA THR A 32 18.10 -33.41 -40.44
C THR A 32 16.93 -32.44 -40.23
N ALA A 33 17.12 -31.31 -39.54
CA ALA A 33 16.04 -30.34 -39.31
C ALA A 33 15.76 -29.50 -40.57
N LYS A 34 14.50 -29.09 -40.74
CA LYS A 34 14.11 -28.14 -41.80
C LYS A 34 14.05 -26.74 -41.21
N TYR A 35 14.75 -25.79 -41.84
CA TYR A 35 14.76 -24.39 -41.38
C TYR A 35 13.83 -23.58 -42.28
N LEU A 36 12.83 -22.97 -41.68
CA LEU A 36 11.85 -22.14 -42.36
C LEU A 36 12.26 -20.67 -42.23
N ILE A 37 12.36 -19.99 -43.36
CA ILE A 37 12.67 -18.55 -43.42
C ILE A 37 11.47 -17.80 -43.99
N LEU A 38 11.21 -16.61 -43.44
CA LEU A 38 10.13 -15.73 -43.92
C LEU A 38 10.61 -14.75 -45.00
N ASP A 39 11.92 -14.52 -45.09
CA ASP A 39 12.54 -13.66 -46.09
C ASP A 39 13.71 -14.39 -46.78
N GLY A 40 13.66 -14.50 -48.10
CA GLY A 40 14.68 -15.16 -48.90
C GLY A 40 16.07 -14.53 -48.77
N SER A 41 16.18 -13.26 -48.37
CA SER A 41 17.46 -12.59 -48.09
C SER A 41 18.23 -13.25 -46.93
N GLN A 42 17.51 -13.94 -46.04
CA GLN A 42 18.05 -14.62 -44.86
C GLN A 42 18.64 -15.99 -45.17
N ALA A 43 18.30 -16.56 -46.34
CA ALA A 43 18.70 -17.91 -46.72
C ALA A 43 20.21 -18.10 -46.76
N GLU A 44 20.96 -17.15 -47.35
CA GLU A 44 22.41 -17.22 -47.40
C GLU A 44 23.04 -17.07 -46.00
N TYR A 45 22.41 -16.29 -45.13
CA TYR A 45 22.90 -16.10 -43.77
C TYR A 45 22.75 -17.40 -42.97
N VAL A 46 21.57 -18.03 -42.98
CA VAL A 46 21.33 -19.33 -42.32
C VAL A 46 22.24 -20.42 -42.90
N ARG A 47 22.45 -20.46 -44.23
CA ARG A 47 23.35 -21.42 -44.89
C ARG A 47 24.81 -21.33 -44.45
N ARG A 48 25.29 -20.15 -44.04
CA ARG A 48 26.67 -19.99 -43.55
C ARG A 48 26.90 -20.66 -42.20
N TYR A 49 25.85 -20.81 -41.39
CA TYR A 49 25.95 -21.36 -40.03
C TYR A 49 25.42 -22.79 -39.93
N VAL A 50 24.44 -23.16 -40.75
CA VAL A 50 23.84 -24.50 -40.79
C VAL A 50 24.27 -25.22 -42.07
N GLN A 51 25.38 -25.96 -42.00
CA GLN A 51 26.11 -26.42 -43.20
C GLN A 51 25.42 -27.53 -44.01
N ARG A 52 24.36 -28.17 -43.48
CA ARG A 52 23.74 -29.39 -44.07
C ARG A 52 22.21 -29.46 -44.02
N ALA A 53 21.52 -28.41 -43.59
CA ALA A 53 20.07 -28.47 -43.40
C ALA A 53 19.28 -28.01 -44.63
N ASP A 54 18.07 -28.57 -44.79
CA ASP A 54 17.09 -28.10 -45.78
C ASP A 54 16.49 -26.77 -45.31
N ILE A 55 16.77 -25.70 -46.06
CA ILE A 55 16.21 -24.37 -45.80
C ILE A 55 15.10 -24.12 -46.81
N LEU A 56 13.87 -23.96 -46.30
CA LEU A 56 12.67 -23.75 -47.09
C LEU A 56 12.10 -22.36 -46.79
N ASP A 57 11.54 -21.74 -47.81
CA ASP A 57 10.66 -20.61 -47.63
C ASP A 57 9.41 -21.06 -46.85
N ALA A 58 9.05 -20.34 -45.79
CA ALA A 58 7.99 -20.76 -44.87
C ALA A 58 6.61 -20.83 -45.55
N GLN A 59 6.36 -19.94 -46.52
CA GLN A 59 5.12 -19.98 -47.29
C GLN A 59 5.08 -21.21 -48.21
N THR A 60 6.20 -21.50 -48.87
CA THR A 60 6.40 -22.71 -49.68
C THR A 60 6.22 -23.98 -48.84
N TYR A 61 6.74 -24.01 -47.60
CA TYR A 61 6.55 -25.13 -46.69
C TYR A 61 5.07 -25.33 -46.34
N VAL A 62 4.34 -24.27 -45.97
CA VAL A 62 2.91 -24.35 -45.66
C VAL A 62 2.09 -24.81 -46.87
N GLU A 63 2.43 -24.37 -48.09
CA GLU A 63 1.75 -24.77 -49.32
C GLU A 63 2.04 -26.24 -49.73
N GLN A 64 3.23 -26.75 -49.40
CA GLN A 64 3.63 -28.13 -49.66
C GLN A 64 3.10 -29.10 -48.59
N ASP A 65 3.15 -28.70 -47.32
CA ASP A 65 2.82 -29.56 -46.17
C ASP A 65 1.33 -29.52 -45.83
N GLY A 66 0.61 -28.42 -46.13
CA GLY A 66 -0.85 -28.33 -46.04
C GLY A 66 -1.61 -29.30 -46.95
N LYS A 67 -0.91 -30.05 -47.82
CA LYS A 67 -1.45 -31.14 -48.65
C LYS A 67 -1.16 -32.54 -48.09
N ARG A 68 -0.36 -32.67 -47.03
CA ARG A 68 -0.09 -33.94 -46.35
C ARG A 68 -0.94 -33.99 -45.08
N ASP A 69 -1.92 -34.89 -45.06
CA ASP A 69 -2.72 -35.11 -43.85
C ASP A 69 -1.84 -35.58 -42.67
N GLN A 70 -1.96 -34.86 -41.56
CA GLN A 70 -1.71 -35.31 -40.17
C GLN A 70 -0.35 -35.97 -39.85
N GLN A 71 0.78 -35.39 -40.24
CA GLN A 71 2.03 -35.67 -39.52
C GLN A 71 2.33 -34.56 -38.52
N SER A 72 2.39 -34.94 -37.24
CA SER A 72 2.72 -34.08 -36.11
C SER A 72 4.21 -33.72 -36.16
N GLY A 73 4.53 -32.55 -36.71
CA GLY A 73 5.85 -31.93 -36.62
C GLY A 73 5.97 -31.02 -35.39
N GLY A 74 7.17 -30.90 -34.83
CA GLY A 74 7.48 -29.91 -33.80
C GLY A 74 7.94 -28.60 -34.45
N LEU A 75 7.37 -27.46 -34.05
CA LEU A 75 7.81 -26.14 -34.51
C LEU A 75 8.58 -25.42 -33.40
N ILE A 76 9.79 -24.95 -33.72
CA ILE A 76 10.60 -24.09 -32.84
C ILE A 76 10.65 -22.69 -33.45
N LEU A 77 10.25 -21.67 -32.70
CA LEU A 77 10.27 -20.26 -33.11
C LEU A 77 11.52 -19.58 -32.56
N ILE A 78 12.30 -18.92 -33.43
CA ILE A 78 13.43 -18.07 -33.02
C ILE A 78 13.10 -16.62 -33.38
N PRO A 79 12.81 -15.75 -32.40
CA PRO A 79 12.59 -14.33 -32.64
C PRO A 79 13.91 -13.57 -32.82
N GLY A 80 13.96 -12.70 -33.82
CA GLY A 80 15.00 -11.68 -34.04
C GLY A 80 14.60 -10.34 -33.41
N HIS A 81 15.60 -9.47 -33.15
CA HIS A 81 15.45 -8.29 -32.28
C HIS A 81 14.66 -7.13 -32.90
N LYS A 82 14.58 -7.00 -34.23
CA LYS A 82 13.83 -5.91 -34.88
C LYS A 82 12.59 -6.45 -35.57
N GLY A 83 11.55 -6.52 -34.77
CA GLY A 83 10.22 -6.91 -35.17
C GLY A 83 9.40 -7.04 -33.91
N ILE A 84 8.93 -5.89 -33.39
CA ILE A 84 7.56 -5.85 -32.89
C ILE A 84 6.77 -6.75 -33.84
N ILE A 85 6.03 -7.72 -33.30
CA ILE A 85 5.04 -8.46 -34.06
C ILE A 85 4.14 -7.38 -34.66
N LEU A 86 4.44 -6.93 -35.89
CA LEU A 86 3.56 -6.05 -36.61
C LEU A 86 2.38 -6.96 -36.91
N GLU A 87 1.33 -6.81 -36.11
CA GLU A 87 0.11 -7.60 -36.15
C GLU A 87 -0.58 -7.54 -37.53
N ASP A 88 -0.08 -6.72 -38.46
CA ASP A 88 -0.67 -6.40 -39.75
C ASP A 88 -0.03 -7.09 -40.96
N ASP A 89 0.85 -8.09 -40.82
CA ASP A 89 1.24 -8.93 -41.97
C ASP A 89 0.28 -10.13 -42.13
N PRO A 90 -0.67 -10.08 -43.09
CA PRO A 90 -1.69 -11.13 -43.26
C PRO A 90 -1.10 -12.46 -43.75
N VAL A 91 0.06 -12.46 -44.39
CA VAL A 91 0.74 -13.69 -44.84
C VAL A 91 1.41 -14.36 -43.64
N ARG A 92 2.12 -13.58 -42.82
CA ARG A 92 2.77 -14.05 -41.58
C ARG A 92 1.75 -14.58 -40.56
N ASN A 93 0.64 -13.86 -40.36
CA ASN A 93 -0.45 -14.31 -39.47
C ASN A 93 -1.14 -15.59 -39.96
N ARG A 94 -1.29 -15.76 -41.27
CA ARG A 94 -1.86 -16.98 -41.86
C ARG A 94 -0.93 -18.17 -41.66
N VAL A 95 0.39 -18.00 -41.80
CA VAL A 95 1.40 -19.03 -41.55
C VAL A 95 1.43 -19.42 -40.06
N VAL A 96 1.47 -18.46 -39.13
CA VAL A 96 1.48 -18.71 -37.68
C VAL A 96 0.19 -19.40 -37.20
N ARG A 97 -0.98 -18.95 -37.67
CA ARG A 97 -2.27 -19.60 -37.32
C ARG A 97 -2.38 -21.03 -37.87
N SER A 98 -1.86 -21.28 -39.06
CA SER A 98 -1.89 -22.62 -39.67
C SER A 98 -0.97 -23.58 -38.91
N LEU A 99 0.20 -23.11 -38.49
CA LEU A 99 1.13 -23.89 -37.67
C LEU A 99 0.59 -24.17 -36.25
N ASN A 100 -0.11 -23.20 -35.62
CA ASN A 100 -0.78 -23.41 -34.33
C ASN A 100 -1.92 -24.43 -34.39
N ARG A 101 -2.62 -24.55 -35.52
CA ARG A 101 -3.67 -25.58 -35.73
C ARG A 101 -3.11 -26.99 -35.83
N ILE A 102 -1.90 -27.16 -36.37
CA ILE A 102 -1.23 -28.47 -36.49
C ILE A 102 -0.80 -28.99 -35.10
N ALA A 103 -0.65 -28.11 -34.11
CA ALA A 103 -0.21 -28.44 -32.75
C ALA A 103 -1.34 -28.69 -31.72
N SER A 104 -2.63 -28.68 -32.10
CA SER A 104 -3.74 -28.64 -31.12
C SER A 104 -4.21 -30.00 -30.56
N SER A 105 -4.64 -29.93 -29.28
CA SER A 105 -5.55 -30.77 -28.46
C SER A 105 -5.33 -32.28 -28.31
N ALA A 106 -4.83 -33.01 -29.30
CA ALA A 106 -4.58 -34.46 -29.14
C ALA A 106 -3.32 -34.77 -28.31
N SER A 107 -2.45 -33.78 -28.09
CA SER A 107 -1.13 -33.93 -27.49
C SER A 107 -1.05 -33.64 -25.98
N LEU A 108 -2.20 -33.44 -25.31
CA LEU A 108 -2.28 -32.67 -24.05
C LEU A 108 -3.05 -33.37 -22.91
N ASN A 109 -3.08 -34.71 -22.86
CA ASN A 109 -3.56 -35.43 -21.67
C ASN A 109 -2.36 -35.69 -20.74
N LEU A 110 -2.19 -34.86 -19.71
CA LEU A 110 -1.10 -34.96 -18.73
C LEU A 110 -1.59 -35.78 -17.53
N ASP A 111 -1.28 -37.09 -17.52
CA ASP A 111 -1.61 -37.97 -16.40
C ASP A 111 -0.57 -37.91 -15.25
N GLU A 112 -0.86 -38.56 -14.12
CA GLU A 112 0.00 -38.62 -12.93
C GLU A 112 1.43 -39.09 -13.22
N ASN A 113 1.64 -39.81 -14.33
CA ASN A 113 2.93 -40.30 -14.77
C ASN A 113 3.84 -39.13 -15.22
N TYR A 114 3.27 -38.08 -15.80
CA TYR A 114 4.00 -36.88 -16.22
C TYR A 114 4.38 -35.98 -15.03
N ILE A 115 3.55 -35.91 -13.99
CA ILE A 115 3.84 -35.21 -12.74
C ILE A 115 5.00 -35.89 -11.99
N GLY A 116 5.01 -37.23 -11.96
CA GLY A 116 6.11 -38.03 -11.41
C GLY A 116 7.43 -37.89 -12.17
N LEU A 117 7.37 -37.77 -13.51
CA LEU A 117 8.54 -37.48 -14.36
C LEU A 117 9.10 -36.07 -14.09
N ALA A 118 8.25 -35.05 -13.97
CA ALA A 118 8.67 -33.68 -13.65
C ALA A 118 9.38 -33.57 -12.29
N ALA A 119 8.90 -34.30 -11.28
CA ALA A 119 9.54 -34.39 -9.96
C ALA A 119 10.93 -35.08 -10.01
N GLY A 120 11.15 -35.97 -10.98
CA GLY A 120 12.43 -36.64 -11.24
C GLY A 120 13.47 -35.78 -11.98
N TRP A 121 13.09 -34.63 -12.54
CA TRP A 121 13.93 -33.77 -13.40
C TRP A 121 14.79 -32.76 -12.62
N ARG A 122 15.24 -33.15 -11.42
CA ARG A 122 16.36 -32.51 -10.72
C ARG A 122 17.73 -32.92 -11.28
N SER A 123 17.78 -33.75 -12.33
CA SER A 123 19.01 -34.27 -12.92
C SER A 123 19.54 -33.46 -14.11
N GLU A 124 20.82 -33.66 -14.39
CA GLU A 124 21.77 -32.91 -15.24
C GLU A 124 21.44 -32.73 -16.75
N GLU A 125 20.19 -32.94 -17.18
CA GLU A 125 19.81 -32.97 -18.61
C GLU A 125 19.25 -31.64 -19.16
N ILE A 126 18.96 -30.67 -18.29
CA ILE A 126 18.65 -29.29 -18.67
C ILE A 126 19.81 -28.41 -18.21
N ILE A 127 20.62 -27.91 -19.15
CA ILE A 127 21.71 -26.97 -18.84
C ILE A 127 21.08 -25.58 -18.74
N ARG A 128 21.24 -24.96 -17.56
CA ARG A 128 20.66 -23.66 -17.18
C ARG A 128 21.79 -22.67 -17.01
N ASP A 129 21.92 -21.71 -17.92
CA ASP A 129 22.92 -20.64 -17.81
C ASP A 129 22.26 -19.29 -18.06
N ILE A 130 22.13 -18.50 -16.99
CA ILE A 130 21.73 -17.08 -16.76
C ILE A 130 20.64 -16.47 -17.67
N SER A 131 20.54 -16.82 -18.94
CA SER A 131 19.54 -16.38 -19.94
C SER A 131 19.05 -17.50 -20.88
N ILE A 132 19.55 -18.74 -20.76
CA ILE A 132 19.38 -19.81 -21.75
C ILE A 132 18.93 -21.11 -21.08
N TRP A 133 17.90 -21.72 -21.66
CA TRP A 133 17.42 -23.05 -21.32
C TRP A 133 17.76 -23.99 -22.48
N THR A 134 18.65 -24.97 -22.27
CA THR A 134 18.92 -26.03 -23.24
C THR A 134 18.54 -27.38 -22.65
N ALA A 135 17.97 -28.25 -23.48
CA ALA A 135 17.49 -29.57 -23.09
C ALA A 135 18.18 -30.65 -23.93
N LYS A 136 18.62 -31.74 -23.31
CA LYS A 136 19.09 -32.92 -24.05
C LYS A 136 17.90 -33.68 -24.66
N ASP A 137 17.77 -33.56 -25.98
CA ASP A 137 17.21 -34.47 -27.01
C ASP A 137 16.00 -35.40 -26.73
N SER A 138 15.22 -35.21 -25.67
CA SER A 138 13.96 -35.93 -25.50
C SER A 138 12.77 -35.09 -26.00
N THR A 139 11.84 -35.73 -26.73
CA THR A 139 10.58 -35.13 -27.21
C THR A 139 9.77 -34.52 -26.05
N THR A 140 9.92 -35.06 -24.85
CA THR A 140 9.29 -34.60 -23.62
C THR A 140 9.86 -33.26 -23.16
N THR A 141 11.17 -33.07 -23.21
CA THR A 141 11.85 -31.85 -22.76
C THR A 141 11.62 -30.66 -23.71
N LEU A 142 11.51 -30.94 -25.02
CA LEU A 142 11.14 -29.94 -26.03
C LEU A 142 9.68 -29.49 -25.90
N ARG A 143 8.76 -30.38 -25.50
CA ARG A 143 7.37 -30.02 -25.18
C ARG A 143 7.29 -29.09 -23.97
N SER A 144 8.04 -29.39 -22.90
CA SER A 144 8.09 -28.53 -21.71
C SER A 144 8.63 -27.12 -22.00
N LEU A 145 9.68 -27.01 -22.83
CA LEU A 145 10.19 -25.73 -23.32
C LEU A 145 9.15 -24.96 -24.16
N ALA A 146 8.37 -25.67 -24.99
CA ALA A 146 7.30 -25.06 -25.77
C ALA A 146 6.15 -24.52 -24.89
N PHE A 147 5.82 -25.21 -23.78
CA PHE A 147 4.85 -24.70 -22.79
C PHE A 147 5.34 -23.43 -22.10
N SER A 148 6.58 -23.42 -21.63
CA SER A 148 7.19 -22.23 -21.00
C SER A 148 7.29 -21.06 -21.98
N TYR A 149 7.61 -21.31 -23.25
CA TYR A 149 7.66 -20.26 -24.28
C TYR A 149 6.27 -19.66 -24.60
N LYS A 150 5.21 -20.49 -24.58
CA LYS A 150 3.83 -20.02 -24.79
C LYS A 150 3.33 -19.13 -23.65
N ALA A 151 3.77 -19.41 -22.42
CA ALA A 151 3.56 -18.53 -21.26
C ALA A 151 4.33 -17.19 -21.38
N VAL A 152 5.53 -17.22 -21.96
CA VAL A 152 6.41 -16.04 -22.17
C VAL A 152 5.91 -15.09 -23.28
N PHE A 153 5.16 -15.59 -24.27
CA PHE A 153 4.68 -14.77 -25.40
C PHE A 153 3.72 -13.64 -25.00
N ARG A 154 3.21 -13.65 -23.76
CA ARG A 154 2.38 -12.56 -23.22
C ARG A 154 3.20 -11.41 -22.61
N MET A 155 4.52 -11.52 -22.46
CA MET A 155 5.39 -10.50 -21.83
C MET A 155 6.85 -10.52 -22.33
N PRO A 156 7.20 -9.78 -23.40
CA PRO A 156 8.54 -9.81 -24.00
C PRO A 156 9.66 -9.13 -23.17
N ASP A 157 9.32 -8.29 -22.19
CA ASP A 157 10.32 -7.42 -21.54
C ASP A 157 10.94 -7.97 -20.24
N GLN A 158 10.52 -9.16 -19.77
CA GLN A 158 10.86 -9.64 -18.42
C GLN A 158 11.60 -10.99 -18.38
N PHE A 159 12.39 -11.34 -19.40
CA PHE A 159 13.22 -12.55 -19.33
C PHE A 159 14.63 -12.39 -19.91
N PRO A 160 15.72 -12.51 -19.10
CA PRO A 160 15.80 -12.22 -17.66
C PRO A 160 16.99 -11.32 -17.25
N PRO A 161 16.84 -10.48 -16.19
CA PRO A 161 17.93 -10.37 -15.20
C PRO A 161 17.56 -10.56 -13.71
N HIS A 162 16.30 -10.46 -13.26
CA HIS A 162 16.03 -10.33 -11.81
C HIS A 162 15.72 -11.61 -11.02
N ALA A 163 15.53 -12.76 -11.69
CA ALA A 163 15.29 -14.03 -11.00
C ALA A 163 16.47 -14.51 -10.12
N PHE A 164 17.65 -13.89 -10.25
CA PHE A 164 18.90 -14.32 -9.60
C PHE A 164 19.43 -13.36 -8.52
N ASP A 165 18.88 -12.16 -8.37
CA ASP A 165 19.35 -11.18 -7.37
C ASP A 165 19.13 -11.67 -5.92
N HIS A 166 18.16 -12.57 -5.71
CA HIS A 166 17.86 -13.16 -4.39
C HIS A 166 18.81 -14.28 -3.96
N TYR A 167 19.61 -14.86 -4.86
CA TYR A 167 20.61 -15.85 -4.45
C TYR A 167 21.89 -15.21 -3.86
N ARG A 168 22.03 -13.88 -3.92
CA ARG A 168 23.27 -13.18 -3.52
C ARG A 168 23.26 -12.55 -2.13
N SER A 169 22.14 -12.53 -1.42
CA SER A 169 22.14 -12.11 -0.01
C SER A 169 21.07 -12.82 0.81
N PRO A 170 21.42 -13.90 1.53
CA PRO A 170 20.66 -14.26 2.72
C PRO A 170 21.00 -13.22 3.79
N SER A 171 20.22 -12.14 3.87
CA SER A 171 20.11 -11.43 5.14
C SER A 171 19.45 -12.40 6.12
N ILE A 172 20.26 -13.01 6.99
CA ILE A 172 19.76 -13.85 8.08
C ILE A 172 18.86 -12.94 8.92
N PRO A 173 17.54 -13.19 9.00
CA PRO A 173 16.66 -12.41 9.84
C PRO A 173 17.17 -12.47 11.27
N THR A 174 17.30 -11.31 11.92
CA THR A 174 17.61 -11.26 13.34
C THR A 174 16.44 -11.91 14.07
N ILE A 175 16.63 -13.14 14.56
CA ILE A 175 15.59 -13.88 15.29
C ILE A 175 15.20 -13.04 16.50
N SER A 176 13.95 -12.56 16.53
CA SER A 176 13.43 -11.87 17.72
C SER A 176 13.35 -12.87 18.88
N ILE A 177 13.84 -12.47 20.06
CA ILE A 177 14.04 -13.35 21.23
C ILE A 177 12.75 -13.53 22.06
N GLY A 178 11.60 -12.98 21.63
CA GLY A 178 10.32 -13.06 22.36
C GLY A 178 9.14 -13.56 21.53
N THR A 179 8.02 -13.86 22.19
CA THR A 179 6.76 -14.19 21.50
C THR A 179 6.27 -13.02 20.65
N PRO A 180 5.46 -13.26 19.62
CA PRO A 180 4.83 -12.18 18.85
C PRO A 180 4.10 -11.15 19.73
N GLY A 181 3.35 -11.60 20.76
CA GLY A 181 2.71 -10.70 21.72
C GLY A 181 3.69 -9.88 22.56
N GLU A 182 4.80 -10.47 23.01
CA GLU A 182 5.87 -9.74 23.73
C GLU A 182 6.51 -8.65 22.87
N ASN A 183 6.68 -8.90 21.57
CA ASN A 183 7.20 -7.90 20.63
C ASN A 183 6.25 -6.70 20.52
N VAL A 184 4.95 -6.93 20.39
CA VAL A 184 3.94 -5.86 20.36
C VAL A 184 3.88 -5.11 21.70
N ALA A 185 3.92 -5.83 22.82
CA ALA A 185 3.94 -5.24 24.16
C ALA A 185 5.17 -4.35 24.38
N ARG A 186 6.34 -4.75 23.87
CA ARG A 186 7.56 -3.94 23.88
C ARG A 186 7.39 -2.66 23.04
N ILE A 187 6.82 -2.76 21.83
CA ILE A 187 6.52 -1.59 21.00
C ILE A 187 5.63 -0.58 21.75
N ILE A 188 4.59 -1.06 22.46
CA ILE A 188 3.74 -0.20 23.29
C ILE A 188 4.54 0.47 24.42
N ALA A 189 5.42 -0.28 25.09
CA ALA A 189 6.18 0.21 26.23
C ALA A 189 7.30 1.20 25.84
N GLU A 190 7.88 1.06 24.66
CA GLU A 190 8.98 1.90 24.16
C GLU A 190 8.48 3.21 23.53
N GLN A 191 7.21 3.27 23.09
CA GLN A 191 6.66 4.45 22.42
C GLN A 191 6.14 5.51 23.39
N SER A 192 6.34 6.77 23.03
CA SER A 192 5.80 7.91 23.76
C SER A 192 4.30 8.09 23.51
N SER A 193 3.65 8.89 24.37
CA SER A 193 2.23 9.24 24.22
C SER A 193 1.91 9.90 22.88
N SER A 194 2.82 10.72 22.35
CA SER A 194 2.70 11.37 21.03
C SER A 194 2.74 10.37 19.87
N GLU A 195 3.41 9.24 20.05
CA GLU A 195 3.63 8.24 18.99
C GLU A 195 2.56 7.13 19.00
N ALA A 196 1.55 7.21 19.87
CA ALA A 196 0.56 6.14 20.03
C ALA A 196 -0.10 5.67 18.73
N LYS A 197 -0.25 6.57 17.74
CA LYS A 197 -0.75 6.23 16.40
C LYS A 197 0.05 5.10 15.73
N SER A 198 1.36 5.05 15.95
CA SER A 198 2.27 4.06 15.37
C SER A 198 2.02 2.64 15.89
N PHE A 199 1.86 2.46 17.21
CA PHE A 199 1.56 1.13 17.75
C PHE A 199 0.10 0.71 17.59
N ILE A 200 -0.87 1.64 17.54
CA ILE A 200 -2.30 1.31 17.43
C ILE A 200 -2.57 0.36 16.25
N SER A 201 -2.01 0.68 15.08
CA SER A 201 -2.16 -0.16 13.89
C SER A 201 -1.45 -1.51 14.04
N SER A 202 -0.28 -1.53 14.68
CA SER A 202 0.46 -2.77 14.96
C SER A 202 -0.31 -3.72 15.89
N VAL A 203 -0.96 -3.18 16.92
CA VAL A 203 -1.78 -3.95 17.85
C VAL A 203 -3.03 -4.51 17.15
N ALA A 204 -3.69 -3.71 16.32
CA ALA A 204 -4.88 -4.14 15.59
C ALA A 204 -4.55 -5.20 14.51
N LEU A 205 -3.44 -5.05 13.79
CA LEU A 205 -2.93 -6.07 12.88
C LEU A 205 -2.60 -7.37 13.62
N PHE A 206 -2.02 -7.28 14.81
CA PHE A 206 -1.77 -8.46 15.63
C PHE A 206 -3.08 -9.16 16.05
N ALA A 207 -4.12 -8.39 16.39
CA ALA A 207 -5.44 -8.97 16.65
C ALA A 207 -6.02 -9.67 15.42
N VAL A 208 -5.91 -9.07 14.22
CA VAL A 208 -6.31 -9.72 12.95
C VAL A 208 -5.57 -11.04 12.78
N ARG A 209 -4.24 -11.07 13.03
CA ARG A 209 -3.46 -12.31 13.02
C ARG A 209 -4.05 -13.37 13.96
N LEU A 210 -4.31 -13.03 15.22
CA LEU A 210 -4.91 -13.97 16.18
C LEU A 210 -6.26 -14.49 15.69
N GLY A 211 -7.08 -13.60 15.11
CA GLY A 211 -8.37 -13.96 14.54
C GLY A 211 -8.24 -14.92 13.36
N LEU A 212 -7.31 -14.69 12.42
CA LEU A 212 -7.03 -15.57 11.29
C LEU A 212 -6.44 -16.92 11.70
N GLU A 213 -5.75 -16.98 12.84
CA GLU A 213 -5.32 -18.22 13.49
C GLU A 213 -6.48 -18.94 14.24
N GLY A 214 -7.70 -18.39 14.20
CA GLY A 214 -8.89 -18.98 14.86
C GLY A 214 -9.01 -18.66 16.35
N HIS A 215 -8.13 -17.82 16.91
CA HIS A 215 -8.14 -17.42 18.32
C HIS A 215 -9.01 -16.18 18.55
N VAL A 216 -10.31 -16.29 18.24
CA VAL A 216 -11.25 -15.15 18.19
C VAL A 216 -11.41 -14.46 19.55
N SER A 217 -11.44 -15.21 20.65
CA SER A 217 -11.47 -14.67 22.02
C SER A 217 -10.26 -13.77 22.31
N ALA A 218 -9.06 -14.24 22.01
CA ALA A 218 -7.82 -13.48 22.18
C ALA A 218 -7.78 -12.24 21.27
N CYS A 219 -8.19 -12.38 20.01
CA CYS A 219 -8.37 -11.27 19.05
C CYS A 219 -9.30 -10.18 19.63
N SER A 220 -10.50 -10.56 20.05
CA SER A 220 -11.51 -9.65 20.62
C SER A 220 -11.00 -8.99 21.91
N THR A 221 -10.27 -9.72 22.75
CA THR A 221 -9.66 -9.17 23.98
C THR A 221 -8.67 -8.05 23.66
N VAL A 222 -7.82 -8.23 22.64
CA VAL A 222 -6.86 -7.21 22.21
C VAL A 222 -7.60 -5.96 21.68
N ILE A 223 -8.57 -6.14 20.77
CA ILE A 223 -9.32 -5.02 20.18
C ILE A 223 -10.11 -4.25 21.24
N LEU A 224 -10.83 -4.93 22.13
CA LEU A 224 -11.59 -4.28 23.19
C LEU A 224 -10.68 -3.56 24.19
N SER A 225 -9.52 -4.12 24.52
CA SER A 225 -8.54 -3.46 25.39
C SER A 225 -7.97 -2.20 24.74
N LEU A 226 -7.74 -2.25 23.42
CA LEU A 226 -7.26 -1.10 22.64
C LEU A 226 -8.32 0.00 22.57
N LEU A 227 -9.57 -0.34 22.27
CA LEU A 227 -10.68 0.62 22.20
C LEU A 227 -11.05 1.22 23.55
N ALA A 228 -10.90 0.46 24.64
CA ALA A 228 -11.13 0.99 25.99
C ALA A 228 -10.17 2.14 26.35
N LEU A 229 -8.96 2.15 25.77
CA LEU A 229 -7.97 3.20 26.00
C LEU A 229 -7.95 4.26 24.91
N PHE A 230 -8.29 3.86 23.68
CA PHE A 230 -8.29 4.70 22.51
C PHE A 230 -9.63 4.51 21.80
N PRO A 231 -10.72 5.17 22.24
CA PRO A 231 -12.05 5.00 21.66
C PRO A 231 -12.08 5.27 20.15
N ASN A 232 -11.22 6.17 19.67
CA ASN A 232 -11.11 6.56 18.27
C ASN A 232 -9.99 5.79 17.52
N ALA A 233 -9.46 4.69 18.07
CA ALA A 233 -8.34 3.96 17.46
C ALA A 233 -8.61 3.48 16.03
N ARG A 234 -9.89 3.29 15.66
CA ARG A 234 -10.32 2.93 14.31
C ARG A 234 -9.81 3.90 13.25
N GLU A 235 -9.76 5.19 13.56
CA GLU A 235 -9.30 6.24 12.64
C GLU A 235 -7.83 6.05 12.22
N HIS A 236 -7.05 5.26 12.97
CA HIS A 236 -5.61 5.11 12.76
C HIS A 236 -5.21 3.84 12.01
N TRP A 237 -6.07 2.82 11.95
CA TRP A 237 -5.73 1.52 11.35
C TRP A 237 -6.45 1.23 10.01
N GLY A 238 -7.26 2.17 9.53
CA GLY A 238 -7.86 2.15 8.19
C GLY A 238 -8.98 1.11 7.99
N PRO A 239 -9.69 1.16 6.84
CA PRO A 239 -10.87 0.33 6.58
C PRO A 239 -10.52 -1.16 6.50
N ARG A 240 -9.34 -1.50 5.97
CA ARG A 240 -8.94 -2.89 5.72
C ARG A 240 -8.92 -3.74 6.99
N ILE A 241 -8.37 -3.22 8.08
CA ILE A 241 -8.29 -3.93 9.37
C ILE A 241 -9.70 -4.14 9.95
N ALA A 242 -10.57 -3.13 9.86
CA ALA A 242 -11.94 -3.25 10.31
C ALA A 242 -12.70 -4.31 9.49
N MET A 243 -12.56 -4.32 8.16
CA MET A 243 -13.16 -5.34 7.29
C MET A 243 -12.66 -6.74 7.61
N SER A 244 -11.35 -6.94 7.84
CA SER A 244 -10.78 -8.23 8.25
C SER A 244 -11.39 -8.72 9.57
N LEU A 245 -11.48 -7.86 10.58
CA LEU A 245 -12.06 -8.20 11.88
C LEU A 245 -13.55 -8.58 11.75
N GLU A 246 -14.32 -7.83 10.97
CA GLU A 246 -15.74 -8.11 10.75
C GLU A 246 -15.95 -9.42 9.99
N ALA A 247 -15.12 -9.71 8.98
CA ALA A 247 -15.15 -11.00 8.28
C ALA A 247 -14.87 -12.16 9.26
N ILE A 248 -13.86 -12.02 10.13
CA ILE A 248 -13.51 -13.02 11.14
C ILE A 248 -14.66 -13.23 12.13
N TRP A 249 -15.17 -12.16 12.74
CA TRP A 249 -16.24 -12.23 13.73
C TRP A 249 -17.54 -12.77 13.16
N ARG A 250 -17.89 -12.38 11.92
CA ARG A 250 -19.07 -12.88 11.24
C ARG A 250 -18.98 -14.38 10.97
N LYS A 251 -17.82 -14.85 10.50
CA LYS A 251 -17.60 -16.28 10.23
C LYS A 251 -17.72 -17.11 11.51
N MET A 252 -17.23 -16.58 12.63
CA MET A 252 -17.17 -17.29 13.91
C MET A 252 -18.43 -17.10 14.77
N GLY A 253 -19.27 -16.11 14.45
CA GLY A 253 -20.48 -15.80 15.22
C GLY A 253 -20.21 -15.11 16.57
N GLU A 254 -19.00 -14.59 16.78
CA GLU A 254 -18.53 -14.06 18.06
C GLU A 254 -18.12 -12.58 17.94
N ARG A 255 -19.03 -11.74 17.44
CA ARG A 255 -18.78 -10.31 17.28
C ARG A 255 -18.84 -9.58 18.63
N PRO A 256 -17.75 -8.93 19.08
CA PRO A 256 -17.76 -8.12 20.30
C PRO A 256 -18.50 -6.79 20.09
N SER A 257 -18.83 -6.12 21.19
CA SER A 257 -19.44 -4.79 21.16
C SER A 257 -18.41 -3.73 20.77
N VAL A 258 -18.34 -3.40 19.48
CA VAL A 258 -17.45 -2.37 18.91
C VAL A 258 -18.24 -1.15 18.44
N PRO A 259 -17.65 0.07 18.41
CA PRO A 259 -18.38 1.32 18.13
C PRO A 259 -18.65 1.56 16.64
N TRP A 260 -18.52 0.55 15.79
CA TRP A 260 -18.82 0.64 14.38
C TRP A 260 -19.78 -0.47 13.98
N GLU A 261 -20.42 -0.28 12.83
CA GLU A 261 -21.20 -1.31 12.14
C GLU A 261 -20.68 -1.39 10.71
N ILE A 262 -20.47 -2.61 10.22
CA ILE A 262 -20.20 -2.87 8.81
C ILE A 262 -21.29 -3.82 8.34
N THR A 263 -22.02 -3.40 7.32
CA THR A 263 -23.10 -4.17 6.75
C THR A 263 -22.58 -5.36 5.95
N PRO A 264 -23.40 -6.41 5.76
CA PRO A 264 -23.07 -7.50 4.85
C PRO A 264 -22.75 -7.06 3.41
N GLU A 265 -23.37 -5.98 2.96
CA GLU A 265 -23.19 -5.41 1.62
C GLU A 265 -21.82 -4.73 1.49
N GLU A 266 -21.43 -3.92 2.47
CA GLU A 266 -20.09 -3.30 2.51
C GLU A 266 -18.96 -4.34 2.54
N LEU A 267 -19.14 -5.43 3.29
CA LEU A 267 -18.20 -6.56 3.26
C LEU A 267 -18.14 -7.25 1.88
N GLY A 268 -19.28 -7.33 1.18
CA GLY A 268 -19.35 -7.89 -0.16
C GLY A 268 -18.59 -7.04 -1.18
N ILE A 269 -18.81 -5.72 -1.16
CA ILE A 269 -18.10 -4.75 -2.01
C ILE A 269 -16.59 -4.84 -1.76
N TRP A 270 -16.17 -4.88 -0.49
CA TRP A 270 -14.77 -5.04 -0.13
C TRP A 270 -14.14 -6.35 -0.65
N ASP A 271 -14.87 -7.48 -0.58
CA ASP A 271 -14.41 -8.76 -1.12
C ASP A 271 -14.30 -8.74 -2.65
N GLU A 272 -15.23 -8.05 -3.34
CA GLU A 272 -15.19 -7.82 -4.79
C GLU A 272 -13.99 -6.96 -5.20
N ASP A 273 -13.80 -5.80 -4.57
CA ASP A 273 -12.66 -4.90 -4.81
C ASP A 273 -11.31 -5.63 -4.62
N ALA A 274 -11.21 -6.45 -3.57
CA ALA A 274 -10.02 -7.24 -3.32
C ALA A 274 -9.74 -8.26 -4.44
N ARG A 275 -10.78 -8.90 -4.99
CA ARG A 275 -10.68 -9.85 -6.10
C ARG A 275 -10.28 -9.19 -7.41
N GLU A 276 -10.76 -7.98 -7.68
CA GLU A 276 -10.31 -7.20 -8.84
C GLU A 276 -8.80 -6.92 -8.77
N GLY A 277 -8.30 -6.57 -7.58
CA GLY A 277 -6.86 -6.36 -7.33
C GLY A 277 -6.00 -7.63 -7.48
N TYR A 278 -6.59 -8.81 -7.51
CA TYR A 278 -5.89 -10.08 -7.73
C TYR A 278 -5.76 -10.47 -9.20
N HIS A 279 -6.32 -9.67 -10.12
CA HIS A 279 -6.30 -9.91 -11.57
C HIS A 279 -6.89 -11.27 -11.97
N ILE A 280 -7.87 -11.78 -11.22
CA ILE A 280 -8.53 -13.05 -11.51
C ILE A 280 -9.26 -12.97 -12.87
N PRO A 281 -9.04 -13.91 -13.81
CA PRO A 281 -9.76 -13.91 -15.07
C PRO A 281 -11.27 -14.00 -14.85
N PRO A 282 -12.10 -13.24 -15.58
CA PRO A 282 -13.54 -13.23 -15.37
C PRO A 282 -14.21 -14.54 -15.81
N GLU A 283 -13.70 -15.15 -16.88
CA GLU A 283 -14.23 -16.39 -17.44
C GLU A 283 -13.72 -17.63 -16.68
N GLU A 284 -14.59 -18.61 -16.46
CA GLU A 284 -14.24 -19.84 -15.73
C GLU A 284 -13.21 -20.71 -16.47
N GLU A 285 -13.32 -20.80 -17.80
CA GLU A 285 -12.37 -21.57 -18.63
C GLU A 285 -10.96 -20.99 -18.55
N ASP A 286 -10.83 -19.66 -18.62
CA ASP A 286 -9.56 -18.94 -18.48
C ASP A 286 -8.96 -19.10 -17.07
N ARG A 287 -9.81 -19.15 -16.02
CA ARG A 287 -9.38 -19.41 -14.64
C ARG A 287 -8.78 -20.81 -14.48
N LEU A 288 -9.40 -21.83 -15.09
CA LEU A 288 -8.88 -23.21 -15.04
C LEU A 288 -7.56 -23.35 -15.79
N GLU A 289 -7.42 -22.73 -16.97
CA GLU A 289 -6.14 -22.70 -17.70
C GLU A 289 -5.06 -21.98 -16.88
N ALA A 290 -5.40 -20.84 -16.26
CA ALA A 290 -4.49 -20.11 -15.38
C ALA A 290 -4.08 -20.93 -14.14
N LEU A 291 -5.00 -21.69 -13.55
CA LEU A 291 -4.71 -22.54 -12.39
C LEU A 291 -3.76 -23.70 -12.72
N GLU A 292 -3.95 -24.37 -13.85
CA GLU A 292 -3.02 -25.40 -14.33
C GLU A 292 -1.61 -24.81 -14.56
N GLU A 293 -1.54 -23.62 -15.15
CA GLU A 293 -0.28 -22.89 -15.33
C GLU A 293 0.38 -22.56 -13.97
N LEU A 294 -0.38 -22.02 -13.03
CA LEU A 294 0.10 -21.67 -11.69
C LEU A 294 0.62 -22.89 -10.93
N LYS A 295 -0.07 -24.03 -11.03
CA LYS A 295 0.35 -25.31 -10.44
C LYS A 295 1.72 -25.73 -10.96
N VAL A 296 1.96 -25.62 -12.27
CA VAL A 296 3.28 -25.90 -12.85
C VAL A 296 4.33 -24.90 -12.31
N ARG A 297 4.03 -23.60 -12.27
CA ARG A 297 4.98 -22.57 -11.79
C ARG A 297 5.36 -22.78 -10.32
N VAL A 298 4.40 -23.09 -9.46
CA VAL A 298 4.64 -23.42 -8.04
C VAL A 298 5.51 -24.68 -7.92
N SER A 299 5.21 -25.74 -8.71
CA SER A 299 6.01 -26.98 -8.71
C SER A 299 7.48 -26.76 -9.12
N LEU A 300 7.75 -25.70 -9.91
CA LEU A 300 9.09 -25.29 -10.33
C LEU A 300 9.79 -24.36 -9.34
N GLY A 301 9.17 -24.02 -8.21
CA GLY A 301 9.71 -23.13 -7.19
C GLY A 301 9.59 -21.63 -7.51
N GLN A 302 8.69 -21.23 -8.42
CA GLN A 302 8.43 -19.81 -8.75
C GLN A 302 7.38 -19.16 -7.82
N GLU A 303 7.40 -19.53 -6.54
CA GLU A 303 6.40 -19.21 -5.52
C GLU A 303 6.18 -17.71 -5.23
N LYS A 304 7.17 -16.86 -5.56
CA LYS A 304 7.11 -15.41 -5.30
C LYS A 304 6.65 -14.57 -6.51
N TRP A 305 6.48 -15.19 -7.67
CA TRP A 305 6.26 -14.48 -8.93
C TRP A 305 5.14 -15.15 -9.73
N LEU A 306 3.93 -15.14 -9.17
CA LEU A 306 2.73 -15.67 -9.82
C LEU A 306 2.08 -14.68 -10.80
N TYR A 307 2.80 -13.60 -11.16
CA TYR A 307 2.35 -12.54 -12.08
C TYR A 307 1.77 -13.13 -13.39
N PRO A 308 0.63 -12.60 -13.90
CA PRO A 308 -0.08 -11.39 -13.46
C PRO A 308 -0.88 -11.55 -12.15
N TYR A 309 -0.97 -12.75 -11.61
CA TYR A 309 -1.76 -13.04 -10.41
C TYR A 309 -0.94 -12.85 -9.13
N THR A 310 -1.62 -12.49 -8.05
CA THR A 310 -1.05 -12.56 -6.71
C THR A 310 -1.15 -13.99 -6.16
N THR A 311 -0.37 -14.33 -5.14
CA THR A 311 -0.50 -15.63 -4.46
C THR A 311 -1.86 -15.79 -3.79
N GLU A 312 -2.38 -14.71 -3.24
CA GLU A 312 -3.75 -14.59 -2.74
C GLU A 312 -4.78 -14.90 -3.84
N GLY A 313 -4.61 -14.30 -5.02
CA GLY A 313 -5.45 -14.54 -6.19
C GLY A 313 -5.43 -15.99 -6.65
N ALA A 314 -4.24 -16.61 -6.69
CA ALA A 314 -4.09 -18.02 -7.02
C ALA A 314 -4.86 -18.91 -6.03
N ILE A 315 -4.74 -18.65 -4.72
CA ILE A 315 -5.47 -19.40 -3.68
C ILE A 315 -6.99 -19.20 -3.85
N VAL A 316 -7.45 -17.97 -4.09
CA VAL A 316 -8.88 -17.68 -4.32
C VAL A 316 -9.40 -18.43 -5.55
N MET A 317 -8.67 -18.41 -6.66
CA MET A 317 -9.04 -19.16 -7.87
C MET A 317 -9.13 -20.66 -7.58
N ALA A 318 -8.15 -21.23 -6.87
CA ALA A 318 -8.15 -22.65 -6.53
C ALA A 318 -9.35 -23.02 -5.67
N LEU A 319 -9.70 -22.19 -4.67
CA LEU A 319 -10.89 -22.38 -3.85
C LEU A 319 -12.19 -22.32 -4.67
N GLN A 320 -12.29 -21.36 -5.61
CA GLN A 320 -13.45 -21.23 -6.51
C GLN A 320 -13.60 -22.44 -7.45
N ALA A 321 -12.48 -23.02 -7.90
CA ALA A 321 -12.46 -24.23 -8.74
C ALA A 321 -12.64 -25.53 -7.95
N GLY A 322 -12.72 -25.47 -6.61
CA GLY A 322 -12.79 -26.65 -5.75
C GLY A 322 -11.47 -27.40 -5.57
N TRP A 323 -10.34 -26.80 -5.95
CA TRP A 323 -8.98 -27.33 -5.81
C TRP A 323 -8.45 -27.07 -4.39
N ILE A 324 -9.08 -27.72 -3.40
CA ILE A 324 -8.83 -27.45 -1.98
C ILE A 324 -7.41 -27.84 -1.56
N ASP A 325 -6.87 -28.92 -2.13
CA ASP A 325 -5.52 -29.40 -1.82
C ASP A 325 -4.44 -28.43 -2.32
N GLU A 326 -4.58 -27.92 -3.55
CA GLU A 326 -3.71 -26.89 -4.10
C GLU A 326 -3.83 -25.57 -3.33
N ALA A 327 -5.05 -25.14 -3.00
CA ALA A 327 -5.27 -23.95 -2.18
C ALA A 327 -4.57 -24.09 -0.81
N ARG A 328 -4.62 -25.29 -0.20
CA ARG A 328 -3.95 -25.59 1.07
C ARG A 328 -2.43 -25.55 0.95
N GLU A 329 -1.88 -26.14 -0.10
CA GLU A 329 -0.45 -26.12 -0.40
C GLU A 329 0.05 -24.68 -0.58
N TRP A 330 -0.64 -23.88 -1.41
CA TRP A 330 -0.24 -22.51 -1.73
C TRP A 330 -0.41 -21.56 -0.54
N MET A 331 -1.46 -21.72 0.28
CA MET A 331 -1.60 -20.99 1.54
C MET A 331 -0.46 -21.36 2.52
N THR A 332 -0.11 -22.63 2.61
CA THR A 332 1.02 -23.09 3.45
C THR A 332 2.33 -22.45 3.03
N MET A 333 2.60 -22.44 1.73
CA MET A 333 3.78 -21.81 1.14
C MET A 333 3.79 -20.30 1.38
N PHE A 334 2.66 -19.62 1.17
CA PHE A 334 2.51 -18.18 1.40
C PHE A 334 2.81 -17.79 2.85
N VAL A 335 2.13 -18.43 3.81
CA VAL A 335 2.28 -18.11 5.24
C VAL A 335 3.69 -18.45 5.74
N LYS A 336 4.27 -19.60 5.37
CA LYS A 336 5.64 -19.97 5.77
C LYS A 336 6.69 -19.00 5.23
N THR A 337 6.55 -18.61 3.97
CA THR A 337 7.47 -17.64 3.33
C THR A 337 7.40 -16.30 4.05
N ALA A 338 6.20 -15.83 4.34
CA ALA A 338 6.00 -14.58 5.04
C ALA A 338 6.54 -14.62 6.49
N LEU A 339 6.36 -15.72 7.21
CA LEU A 339 6.95 -15.93 8.54
C LEU A 339 8.49 -15.86 8.50
N ILE A 340 9.13 -16.43 7.48
CA ILE A 340 10.60 -16.37 7.31
C ILE A 340 11.07 -14.93 7.03
N GLN A 341 10.27 -14.16 6.30
CA GLN A 341 10.61 -12.80 5.88
C GLN A 341 10.20 -11.71 6.90
N ASP A 342 9.60 -12.10 8.03
CA ASP A 342 8.94 -11.18 8.97
C ASP A 342 7.90 -10.27 8.27
N ASN A 343 7.27 -10.80 7.22
CA ASN A 343 6.24 -10.13 6.45
C ASN A 343 4.85 -10.42 7.04
N GLY A 344 3.99 -9.42 7.08
CA GLY A 344 2.63 -9.53 7.60
C GLY A 344 1.69 -10.30 6.68
N TRP A 345 1.77 -11.64 6.63
CA TRP A 345 0.86 -12.50 5.85
C TRP A 345 -0.61 -12.24 6.15
N TYR A 346 -0.92 -11.84 7.38
CA TYR A 346 -2.27 -11.48 7.83
C TYR A 346 -2.86 -10.31 7.02
N TYR A 347 -2.01 -9.48 6.40
CA TYR A 347 -2.44 -8.44 5.46
C TYR A 347 -2.98 -9.05 4.16
N GLY A 348 -2.31 -10.06 3.60
CA GLY A 348 -2.79 -10.76 2.40
C GLY A 348 -4.04 -11.59 2.68
N VAL A 349 -3.96 -12.48 3.69
CA VAL A 349 -5.04 -13.41 4.07
C VAL A 349 -6.27 -12.69 4.58
N GLY A 350 -6.10 -11.66 5.42
CA GLY A 350 -7.21 -10.83 5.90
C GLY A 350 -7.79 -9.90 4.84
N GLY A 351 -7.25 -9.91 3.62
CA GLY A 351 -7.54 -8.96 2.56
C GLY A 351 -8.82 -9.22 1.76
N CYS A 352 -9.41 -10.41 1.86
CA CYS A 352 -10.71 -10.74 1.27
C CYS A 352 -11.43 -11.80 2.11
N GLN A 353 -12.75 -11.87 2.02
CA GLN A 353 -13.58 -12.77 2.81
C GLN A 353 -13.31 -14.24 2.49
N THR A 354 -13.03 -14.56 1.23
CA THR A 354 -12.76 -15.95 0.79
C THR A 354 -11.54 -16.54 1.49
N LEU A 355 -10.47 -15.76 1.65
CA LEU A 355 -9.25 -16.18 2.33
C LEU A 355 -9.41 -16.20 3.84
N VAL A 356 -10.18 -15.28 4.42
CA VAL A 356 -10.55 -15.30 5.86
C VAL A 356 -11.29 -16.60 6.19
N ASP A 357 -12.31 -16.94 5.39
CA ASP A 357 -13.09 -18.16 5.55
C ASP A 357 -12.22 -19.42 5.46
N PHE A 358 -11.26 -19.43 4.53
CA PHE A 358 -10.34 -20.54 4.38
C PHE A 358 -9.32 -20.62 5.53
N ALA A 359 -8.79 -19.49 6.00
CA ALA A 359 -7.89 -19.43 7.16
C ALA A 359 -8.55 -20.03 8.41
N LEU A 360 -9.82 -19.69 8.63
CA LEU A 360 -10.63 -20.15 9.77
C LEU A 360 -11.03 -21.63 9.70
N THR A 361 -10.67 -22.36 8.64
CA THR A 361 -10.71 -23.84 8.64
C THR A 361 -9.66 -24.47 9.56
N GLY A 362 -8.72 -23.67 10.07
CA GLY A 362 -7.63 -24.11 10.93
C GLY A 362 -6.28 -24.21 10.20
N ILE A 363 -6.25 -24.05 8.88
CA ILE A 363 -5.02 -24.16 8.10
C ILE A 363 -3.91 -23.23 8.59
N VAL A 364 -4.23 -21.98 8.92
CA VAL A 364 -3.23 -21.00 9.35
C VAL A 364 -2.64 -21.36 10.71
N VAL A 365 -3.46 -21.80 11.67
CA VAL A 365 -2.96 -22.21 13.00
C VAL A 365 -2.14 -23.50 12.95
N GLU A 366 -2.45 -24.41 12.03
CA GLU A 366 -1.59 -25.56 11.76
C GLU A 366 -0.21 -25.14 11.24
N ILE A 367 -0.14 -24.09 10.42
CA ILE A 367 1.12 -23.58 9.85
C ILE A 367 1.94 -22.82 10.90
N THR A 368 1.30 -21.93 11.66
CA THR A 368 1.97 -21.08 12.66
C THR A 368 2.31 -21.86 13.93
N GLY A 369 1.60 -22.95 14.21
CA GLY A 369 1.73 -23.73 15.44
C GLY A 369 1.31 -22.97 16.70
N HIS A 370 0.61 -21.83 16.54
CA HIS A 370 0.27 -20.96 17.66
C HIS A 370 -0.89 -21.55 18.47
N THR A 371 -0.62 -22.02 19.67
CA THR A 371 -1.65 -22.66 20.51
C THR A 371 -2.61 -21.64 21.12
N ALA A 372 -3.83 -22.05 21.46
CA ALA A 372 -4.81 -21.19 22.12
C ALA A 372 -4.27 -20.60 23.44
N SER A 373 -3.51 -21.37 24.22
CA SER A 373 -2.89 -20.87 25.46
C SER A 373 -1.84 -19.79 25.20
N GLN A 374 -1.08 -19.89 24.12
CA GLN A 374 -0.11 -18.86 23.75
C GLN A 374 -0.83 -17.60 23.23
N ALA A 375 -1.88 -17.77 22.43
CA ALA A 375 -2.69 -16.65 21.93
C ALA A 375 -3.33 -15.86 23.08
N GLU A 376 -3.89 -16.54 24.08
CA GLU A 376 -4.44 -15.90 25.28
C GLU A 376 -3.35 -15.22 26.13
N GLN A 377 -2.15 -15.83 26.22
CA GLN A 377 -1.02 -15.22 26.91
C GLN A 377 -0.52 -13.96 26.18
N ASP A 378 -0.44 -14.00 24.86
CA ASP A 378 -0.05 -12.85 24.02
C ASP A 378 -1.09 -11.72 24.16
N ALA A 379 -2.39 -12.04 24.10
CA ALA A 379 -3.46 -11.07 24.33
C ALA A 379 -3.40 -10.45 25.73
N ALA A 380 -3.16 -11.26 26.77
CA ALA A 380 -3.00 -10.78 28.14
C ALA A 380 -1.77 -9.86 28.29
N THR A 381 -0.66 -10.20 27.64
CA THR A 381 0.58 -9.42 27.66
C THR A 381 0.39 -8.06 26.99
N ILE A 382 -0.24 -8.03 25.82
CA ILE A 382 -0.60 -6.79 25.11
C ILE A 382 -1.56 -5.95 25.94
N ARG A 383 -2.62 -6.55 26.50
CA ARG A 383 -3.57 -5.86 27.37
C ARG A 383 -2.87 -5.22 28.57
N GLN A 384 -1.93 -5.91 29.20
CA GLN A 384 -1.18 -5.35 30.32
C GLN A 384 -0.27 -4.20 29.90
N ALA A 385 0.39 -4.29 28.74
CA ALA A 385 1.20 -3.20 28.19
C ALA A 385 0.34 -1.97 27.88
N LEU A 386 -0.83 -2.17 27.27
CA LEU A 386 -1.84 -1.13 27.03
C LEU A 386 -2.30 -0.49 28.35
N LEU A 387 -2.65 -1.27 29.36
CA LEU A 387 -3.06 -0.74 30.67
C LEU A 387 -1.95 0.06 31.35
N ASN A 388 -0.69 -0.33 31.16
CA ASN A 388 0.48 0.39 31.67
C ASN A 388 0.87 1.60 30.82
N PHE A 389 0.26 1.78 29.65
CA PHE A 389 0.61 2.86 28.73
C PHE A 389 0.20 4.23 29.32
N PRO A 390 1.06 5.25 29.34
CA PRO A 390 0.82 6.49 30.09
C PRO A 390 -0.53 7.18 29.84
N LYS A 391 -1.05 7.17 28.58
CA LYS A 391 -2.35 7.75 28.23
C LYS A 391 -3.57 7.07 28.88
N SER A 392 -3.45 5.85 29.43
CA SER A 392 -4.57 5.14 30.08
C SER A 392 -4.87 5.63 31.49
N SER A 393 -3.95 6.38 32.10
CA SER A 393 -4.08 6.76 33.49
C SER A 393 -4.92 8.03 33.60
N ALA A 394 -5.96 8.02 34.44
CA ALA A 394 -6.64 9.23 34.88
C ALA A 394 -5.65 10.31 35.39
N ILE A 395 -4.45 9.89 35.78
CA ILE A 395 -3.31 10.72 36.16
C ILE A 395 -2.79 11.55 34.98
N VAL A 396 -2.70 11.03 33.76
CA VAL A 396 -2.24 11.80 32.59
C VAL A 396 -3.29 12.80 32.12
N ASP A 397 -4.57 12.45 32.12
CA ASP A 397 -5.64 13.41 31.81
C ASP A 397 -5.72 14.50 32.89
N GLU A 398 -5.58 14.11 34.16
CA GLU A 398 -5.44 15.06 35.25
C GLU A 398 -4.18 15.92 35.08
N GLN A 399 -3.03 15.36 34.69
CA GLN A 399 -1.80 16.11 34.46
C GLN A 399 -1.94 17.07 33.27
N LYS A 400 -2.60 16.67 32.19
CA LYS A 400 -2.92 17.56 31.05
C LYS A 400 -3.85 18.68 31.49
N ARG A 401 -4.90 18.37 32.26
CA ARG A 401 -5.82 19.36 32.82
C ARG A 401 -5.07 20.34 33.73
N LEU A 402 -4.23 19.84 34.64
CA LEU A 402 -3.40 20.65 35.54
C LEU A 402 -2.39 21.50 34.75
N THR A 403 -1.81 20.96 33.69
CA THR A 403 -0.91 21.70 32.79
C THR A 403 -1.65 22.82 32.08
N ALA A 404 -2.77 22.51 31.41
CA ALA A 404 -3.60 23.49 30.73
C ALA A 404 -4.09 24.58 31.70
N GLU A 405 -4.54 24.21 32.89
CA GLU A 405 -4.93 25.17 33.92
C GLU A 405 -3.78 26.07 34.38
N ARG A 406 -2.56 25.52 34.47
CA ARG A 406 -1.37 26.28 34.85
C ARG A 406 -1.03 27.34 33.79
N PHE A 407 -1.07 27.00 32.51
CA PHE A 407 -0.86 27.95 31.42
C PHE A 407 -2.02 28.96 31.31
N ALA A 408 -3.26 28.51 31.46
CA ALA A 408 -4.44 29.38 31.48
C ALA A 408 -4.38 30.46 32.57
N LYS A 409 -3.82 30.11 33.75
CA LYS A 409 -3.63 31.04 34.88
C LYS A 409 -2.38 31.94 34.74
N ALA A 410 -1.46 31.65 33.83
CA ALA A 410 -0.24 32.43 33.66
C ALA A 410 -0.52 33.82 33.11
N SER A 411 0.27 34.83 33.48
CA SER A 411 0.11 36.16 32.91
C SER A 411 0.63 36.21 31.46
N TRP A 412 0.09 37.11 30.63
CA TRP A 412 0.56 37.29 29.27
C TRP A 412 2.07 37.54 29.16
N PRO A 413 2.70 38.42 29.98
CA PRO A 413 4.15 38.60 29.93
C PRO A 413 4.94 37.30 30.17
N VAL A 414 4.44 36.40 31.02
CA VAL A 414 5.08 35.10 31.28
C VAL A 414 4.90 34.18 30.08
N LEU A 415 3.68 34.09 29.53
CA LEU A 415 3.39 33.26 28.36
C LEU A 415 4.18 33.69 27.13
N VAL A 416 4.27 34.98 26.83
CA VAL A 416 4.99 35.45 25.63
C VAL A 416 6.50 35.29 25.79
N ARG A 417 7.05 35.56 26.97
CA ARG A 417 8.50 35.40 27.22
C ARG A 417 8.98 33.96 27.11
N ILE A 418 8.14 32.97 27.40
CA ILE A 418 8.53 31.57 27.27
C ILE A 418 8.81 31.19 25.81
N LEU A 419 8.14 31.86 24.85
CA LEU A 419 8.30 31.61 23.41
C LEU A 419 9.71 31.99 22.92
N ASP A 420 10.36 32.97 23.57
CA ASP A 420 11.72 33.40 23.20
C ASP A 420 12.77 32.30 23.37
N ILE A 421 12.50 31.32 24.23
CA ILE A 421 13.36 30.14 24.42
C ILE A 421 13.36 29.26 23.17
N CYS A 422 12.30 29.33 22.37
CA CYS A 422 12.16 28.60 21.12
C CYS A 422 12.65 29.39 19.91
N LYS A 423 13.36 30.51 20.08
CA LYS A 423 13.96 31.23 18.95
C LYS A 423 14.89 30.32 18.12
N LEU A 424 15.04 30.63 16.85
CA LEU A 424 16.05 29.99 16.02
C LEU A 424 17.46 30.49 16.40
N ASP A 425 18.48 29.67 16.17
CA ASP A 425 19.88 30.01 16.50
C ASP A 425 20.39 31.26 15.77
N ILE A 426 19.73 31.63 14.67
CA ILE A 426 20.04 32.80 13.87
C ILE A 426 19.50 34.12 14.48
N ASP A 427 18.56 34.03 15.42
CA ASP A 427 17.89 35.18 16.01
C ASP A 427 18.40 35.48 17.42
N GLU A 428 18.65 36.76 17.70
CA GLU A 428 18.97 37.21 19.06
C GLU A 428 17.79 37.03 20.02
N THR A 429 16.57 37.21 19.51
CA THR A 429 15.29 37.02 20.20
C THR A 429 14.20 36.70 19.17
N ALA A 430 13.25 35.86 19.52
CA ALA A 430 12.04 35.66 18.71
C ALA A 430 11.05 36.82 18.89
N LEU A 431 11.15 37.58 19.97
CA LEU A 431 10.21 38.64 20.31
C LEU A 431 10.62 39.98 19.70
N ARG A 432 9.63 40.71 19.20
CA ARG A 432 9.79 42.05 18.65
C ARG A 432 9.55 43.10 19.73
N PRO A 433 10.05 44.33 19.55
CA PRO A 433 9.69 45.44 20.43
C PRO A 433 8.15 45.56 20.57
N PRO A 434 7.63 45.83 21.77
CA PRO A 434 6.20 46.02 21.98
C PRO A 434 5.58 47.08 21.06
N ALA A 435 4.33 46.86 20.65
CA ALA A 435 3.55 47.87 19.94
C ALA A 435 3.17 49.01 20.89
N SER A 436 3.15 50.24 20.40
CA SER A 436 2.55 51.33 21.17
C SER A 436 1.02 51.22 21.11
N PRO A 437 0.30 51.70 22.15
CA PRO A 437 -1.16 51.80 22.09
C PRO A 437 -1.65 52.61 20.88
N SER A 438 -0.88 53.62 20.45
CA SER A 438 -1.20 54.41 19.25
C SER A 438 -1.08 53.59 17.96
N ALA A 439 -0.05 52.75 17.82
CA ALA A 439 0.11 51.90 16.63
C ALA A 439 -1.04 50.89 16.51
N ILE A 440 -1.50 50.34 17.63
CA ILE A 440 -2.68 49.46 17.67
C ILE A 440 -3.93 50.24 17.23
N LEU A 441 -4.17 51.43 17.78
CA LEU A 441 -5.32 52.26 17.40
C LEU A 441 -5.29 52.67 15.92
N GLU A 442 -4.12 53.05 15.40
CA GLU A 442 -3.94 53.39 13.98
C GLU A 442 -4.21 52.18 13.08
N ALA A 443 -3.82 50.98 13.50
CA ALA A 443 -4.14 49.75 12.78
C ALA A 443 -5.64 49.42 12.83
N GLU A 444 -6.29 49.56 13.99
CA GLU A 444 -7.74 49.38 14.13
C GLU A 444 -8.52 50.36 13.24
N GLU A 445 -8.12 51.63 13.20
CA GLU A 445 -8.69 52.65 12.31
C GLU A 445 -8.50 52.27 10.83
N ARG A 446 -7.27 51.86 10.46
CA ARG A 446 -6.92 51.44 9.09
C ARG A 446 -7.67 50.19 8.64
N LEU A 447 -7.85 49.22 9.53
CA LEU A 447 -8.55 47.96 9.25
C LEU A 447 -10.08 48.12 9.33
N GLY A 448 -10.56 49.20 9.95
CA GLY A 448 -11.98 49.48 10.16
C GLY A 448 -12.66 48.55 11.17
N VAL A 449 -11.89 47.96 12.08
CA VAL A 449 -12.35 46.99 13.09
C VAL A 449 -11.56 47.11 14.38
N GLU A 450 -12.17 46.73 15.49
CA GLU A 450 -11.46 46.56 16.76
C GLU A 450 -10.78 45.18 16.80
N LEU A 451 -9.50 45.14 17.14
CA LEU A 451 -8.76 43.89 17.30
C LEU A 451 -9.17 43.20 18.61
N PRO A 452 -9.15 41.85 18.66
CA PRO A 452 -9.43 41.11 19.89
C PRO A 452 -8.56 41.56 21.06
N SER A 453 -9.16 41.67 22.25
CA SER A 453 -8.48 42.18 23.45
C SER A 453 -7.24 41.35 23.82
N ASP A 454 -7.33 40.03 23.65
CA ASP A 454 -6.26 39.10 23.96
C ASP A 454 -5.08 39.21 22.97
N TYR A 455 -5.36 39.49 21.69
CA TYR A 455 -4.34 39.82 20.71
C TYR A 455 -3.70 41.20 20.95
N LYS A 456 -4.47 42.20 21.37
CA LYS A 456 -3.91 43.49 21.80
C LYS A 456 -2.97 43.35 22.99
N GLU A 457 -3.32 42.52 23.98
CA GLU A 457 -2.46 42.20 25.12
C GLU A 457 -1.13 41.55 24.68
N PHE A 458 -1.18 40.65 23.69
CA PHE A 458 0.02 40.10 23.06
C PHE A 458 0.88 41.19 22.38
N LEU A 459 0.27 42.05 21.55
CA LEU A 459 0.97 43.12 20.82
C LEU A 459 1.66 44.13 21.75
N LEU A 460 1.08 44.40 22.91
CA LEU A 460 1.66 45.26 23.96
C LEU A 460 2.89 44.63 24.66
N ILE A 461 3.19 43.36 24.38
CA ILE A 461 4.39 42.66 24.86
C ILE A 461 5.37 42.40 23.72
N SER A 462 4.86 42.05 22.53
CA SER A 462 5.65 41.79 21.33
C SER A 462 4.87 42.18 20.08
N ASN A 463 5.36 43.13 19.29
CA ASN A 463 4.71 43.56 18.05
C ASN A 463 4.98 42.56 16.90
N GLY A 464 4.33 41.40 16.98
CA GLY A 464 4.64 40.24 16.13
C GLY A 464 5.74 39.36 16.74
N MET A 465 6.26 38.43 15.97
CA MET A 465 7.24 37.44 16.43
C MET A 465 8.01 36.89 15.22
N GLU A 466 9.29 36.56 15.39
CA GLU A 466 10.07 35.82 14.39
C GLU A 466 9.71 34.32 14.40
N ASP A 467 10.35 33.55 13.52
CA ASP A 467 10.15 32.10 13.43
C ASP A 467 10.59 31.40 14.72
N LEU A 468 9.84 30.37 15.13
CA LEU A 468 10.18 29.52 16.27
C LEU A 468 10.69 28.17 15.78
N SER A 469 11.52 27.52 16.59
CA SER A 469 11.90 26.10 16.45
C SER A 469 10.75 25.14 16.77
N VAL A 470 9.63 25.64 17.27
CA VAL A 470 8.39 24.87 17.44
C VAL A 470 7.80 24.62 16.07
N GLU A 471 7.75 23.34 15.67
CA GLU A 471 7.13 22.91 14.43
C GLU A 471 5.70 23.47 14.35
N SER A 472 5.32 24.00 13.19
CA SER A 472 4.00 24.58 12.92
C SER A 472 3.68 25.95 13.56
N ALA A 473 4.58 26.59 14.32
CA ALA A 473 4.34 27.96 14.79
C ALA A 473 4.64 28.98 13.67
N PRO A 474 3.66 29.81 13.22
CA PRO A 474 3.92 30.81 12.21
C PRO A 474 4.64 32.02 12.80
N ARG A 475 5.40 32.69 11.94
CA ARG A 475 5.87 34.05 12.17
C ARG A 475 4.69 35.00 12.30
N PHE A 476 4.71 35.94 13.25
CA PHE A 476 3.67 36.96 13.36
C PHE A 476 4.12 38.32 12.80
N GLN A 477 3.28 38.91 11.95
CA GLN A 477 3.46 40.26 11.42
C GLN A 477 3.39 41.33 12.51
N ARG A 478 3.95 42.50 12.20
CA ARG A 478 3.74 43.68 13.04
C ARG A 478 2.31 44.20 12.86
N VAL A 479 1.79 44.89 13.86
CA VAL A 479 0.43 45.46 13.84
C VAL A 479 0.22 46.43 12.68
N GLU A 480 1.28 47.11 12.25
CA GLU A 480 1.29 48.04 11.12
C GLU A 480 1.19 47.32 9.75
N GLU A 481 1.61 46.05 9.69
CA GLU A 481 1.63 45.22 8.49
C GLU A 481 0.34 44.42 8.29
N LEU A 482 -0.43 44.21 9.36
CA LEU A 482 -1.70 43.47 9.32
C LEU A 482 -2.61 44.00 8.23
N CYS A 483 -3.19 43.11 7.42
CA CYS A 483 -4.08 43.49 6.35
C CYS A 483 -5.17 42.45 6.10
N TRP A 484 -6.27 42.91 5.52
CA TRP A 484 -7.31 42.02 5.01
C TRP A 484 -6.81 41.30 3.76
N GLN A 485 -6.91 39.97 3.79
CA GLN A 485 -6.64 39.12 2.64
C GLN A 485 -7.93 38.44 2.18
N SER A 486 -8.03 38.22 0.88
CA SER A 486 -9.11 37.43 0.27
C SER A 486 -8.70 35.95 0.27
N PRO A 487 -9.54 35.02 0.73
CA PRO A 487 -9.22 33.58 0.77
C PRO A 487 -8.76 33.03 -0.57
N GLU A 488 -9.31 33.52 -1.69
CA GLU A 488 -8.92 33.13 -3.05
C GLU A 488 -7.43 33.40 -3.33
N LYS A 489 -6.89 34.51 -2.81
CA LYS A 489 -5.46 34.85 -2.98
C LYS A 489 -4.55 33.97 -2.14
N LEU A 490 -5.08 33.42 -1.05
CA LEU A 490 -4.40 32.48 -0.18
C LEU A 490 -4.60 31.02 -0.63
N GLY A 491 -5.45 30.77 -1.66
CA GLY A 491 -5.83 29.42 -2.09
C GLY A 491 -6.72 28.69 -1.09
N LEU A 492 -7.55 29.44 -0.34
CA LEU A 492 -8.41 28.96 0.74
C LEU A 492 -9.91 29.13 0.42
N ASP A 493 -10.27 29.41 -0.82
CA ASP A 493 -11.66 29.59 -1.27
C ASP A 493 -12.51 28.32 -1.12
N TRP A 494 -11.86 27.16 -1.07
CA TRP A 494 -12.46 25.87 -0.78
C TRP A 494 -12.73 25.64 0.72
N VAL A 495 -12.03 26.36 1.62
CA VAL A 495 -12.13 26.14 3.07
C VAL A 495 -13.47 26.65 3.59
N ARG A 496 -14.15 25.78 4.34
CA ARG A 496 -15.42 26.10 5.03
C ARG A 496 -15.19 26.41 6.50
N VAL A 497 -16.02 27.30 7.05
CA VAL A 497 -15.86 27.78 8.42
C VAL A 497 -16.56 26.81 9.39
N THR A 498 -15.81 25.85 9.93
CA THR A 498 -16.34 24.79 10.83
C THR A 498 -16.31 25.16 12.31
N LEU A 499 -15.56 26.21 12.68
CA LEU A 499 -15.38 26.64 14.07
C LEU A 499 -14.80 25.55 14.99
N GLY A 500 -14.15 24.53 14.42
CA GLY A 500 -13.60 23.38 15.15
C GLY A 500 -14.65 22.33 15.52
N CYS A 501 -15.88 22.42 14.99
CA CYS A 501 -16.86 21.36 15.10
C CYS A 501 -16.50 20.21 14.14
N GLU A 502 -16.58 18.97 14.60
CA GLU A 502 -16.57 17.80 13.72
C GLU A 502 -17.80 17.89 12.80
N VAL A 503 -17.58 17.80 11.49
CA VAL A 503 -18.61 17.84 10.44
C VAL A 503 -18.26 16.81 9.37
N ASP A 504 -19.27 16.16 8.80
CA ASP A 504 -19.08 15.32 7.63
C ASP A 504 -19.04 16.16 6.33
N LEU A 505 -18.71 15.52 5.20
CA LEU A 505 -18.60 16.21 3.90
C LEU A 505 -19.91 16.88 3.46
N ALA A 506 -21.07 16.27 3.75
CA ALA A 506 -22.37 16.80 3.36
C ALA A 506 -22.81 17.97 4.26
N GLU A 507 -22.43 17.94 5.53
CA GLU A 507 -22.57 19.06 6.46
C GLU A 507 -21.65 20.22 6.09
N GLU A 508 -20.39 19.93 5.73
CA GLU A 508 -19.38 20.94 5.38
C GLU A 508 -19.80 21.80 4.17
N GLU A 509 -20.42 21.20 3.15
CA GLU A 509 -20.96 21.93 1.99
C GLU A 509 -22.02 22.97 2.34
N GLN A 510 -22.69 22.83 3.48
CA GLN A 510 -23.74 23.75 3.95
C GLN A 510 -23.18 24.94 4.75
N LEU A 511 -21.90 24.91 5.09
CA LEU A 511 -21.23 25.96 5.86
C LEU A 511 -20.78 27.11 4.96
N PRO A 512 -20.67 28.33 5.48
CA PRO A 512 -20.17 29.47 4.70
C PRO A 512 -18.68 29.31 4.38
N SER A 513 -18.29 29.82 3.22
CA SER A 513 -16.88 30.07 2.89
C SER A 513 -16.38 31.29 3.68
N MET A 514 -15.07 31.36 3.89
CA MET A 514 -14.46 32.61 4.35
C MET A 514 -14.69 33.70 3.29
N LYS A 515 -15.08 34.91 3.71
CA LYS A 515 -15.23 36.07 2.79
C LYS A 515 -13.97 36.93 2.75
N ARG A 516 -13.39 37.18 3.93
CA ARG A 516 -12.08 37.79 4.13
C ARG A 516 -11.50 37.33 5.46
N VAL A 517 -10.18 37.36 5.54
CA VAL A 517 -9.45 37.03 6.75
C VAL A 517 -8.46 38.14 7.07
N LEU A 518 -8.27 38.42 8.35
CA LEU A 518 -7.19 39.29 8.79
C LEU A 518 -5.95 38.42 8.97
N ASP A 519 -4.95 38.66 8.12
CA ASP A 519 -3.73 37.86 8.10
C ASP A 519 -2.77 38.31 9.21
N LEU A 520 -2.43 37.37 10.10
CA LEU A 520 -1.46 37.61 11.18
C LEU A 520 -0.04 37.17 10.79
N THR A 521 0.13 36.50 9.65
CA THR A 521 1.31 35.64 9.38
C THR A 521 2.36 36.33 8.52
N GLY A 522 3.62 36.32 8.97
CA GLY A 522 4.75 36.94 8.28
C GLY A 522 5.41 36.08 7.19
N GLY A 523 4.70 35.08 6.66
CA GLY A 523 5.22 33.98 5.83
C GLY A 523 5.47 32.69 6.62
N GLY A 524 5.89 31.63 5.92
CA GLY A 524 6.22 30.32 6.50
C GLY A 524 5.35 29.17 5.97
N GLU A 525 5.53 27.98 6.55
CA GLU A 525 4.74 26.79 6.22
C GLU A 525 3.41 26.69 7.00
N ALA A 526 3.33 27.45 8.09
CA ALA A 526 2.14 27.63 8.88
C ALA A 526 1.56 29.02 8.67
N ALA A 527 0.25 29.14 8.83
CA ALA A 527 -0.45 30.40 8.82
C ALA A 527 -1.47 30.46 9.95
N MET A 528 -1.67 31.67 10.45
CA MET A 528 -2.67 32.05 11.40
C MET A 528 -3.44 33.25 10.86
N TRP A 529 -4.76 33.13 10.87
CA TRP A 529 -5.65 34.22 10.46
C TRP A 529 -6.78 34.39 11.46
N TYR A 530 -7.41 35.55 11.39
CA TYR A 530 -8.72 35.76 12.00
C TYR A 530 -9.81 35.74 10.94
N VAL A 531 -10.82 34.88 11.15
CA VAL A 531 -12.08 34.93 10.39
C VAL A 531 -12.91 36.10 10.91
N GLU A 532 -13.45 36.90 10.00
CA GLU A 532 -14.27 38.06 10.38
C GLU A 532 -15.53 37.66 11.17
N PRO A 533 -15.98 38.49 12.13
CA PRO A 533 -17.13 38.17 12.98
C PRO A 533 -18.43 37.84 12.23
N ASP A 534 -18.71 38.54 11.12
CA ASP A 534 -19.94 38.32 10.32
C ASP A 534 -19.98 36.89 9.73
N THR A 535 -18.85 36.42 9.19
CA THR A 535 -18.73 35.04 8.68
C THR A 535 -18.81 34.01 9.82
N VAL A 536 -18.23 34.32 10.99
CA VAL A 536 -18.36 33.47 12.18
C VAL A 536 -19.82 33.36 12.61
N GLU A 537 -20.58 34.44 12.60
CA GLU A 537 -22.02 34.42 12.92
C GLU A 537 -22.81 33.54 11.95
N GLU A 538 -22.57 33.67 10.64
CA GLU A 538 -23.18 32.81 9.62
C GLU A 538 -22.86 31.33 9.86
N ALA A 539 -21.61 31.01 10.21
CA ALA A 539 -21.17 29.65 10.50
C ALA A 539 -21.83 29.11 11.77
N ILE A 540 -21.93 29.91 12.83
CA ILE A 540 -22.64 29.55 14.07
C ILE A 540 -24.09 29.18 13.77
N GLU A 541 -24.81 30.01 13.00
CA GLU A 541 -26.21 29.74 12.67
C GLU A 541 -26.38 28.52 11.75
N ALA A 542 -25.41 28.25 10.86
CA ALA A 542 -25.40 27.03 10.06
C ALA A 542 -25.18 25.78 10.92
N LEU A 543 -24.16 25.78 11.79
CA LEU A 543 -23.84 24.66 12.68
C LEU A 543 -24.97 24.37 13.68
N LYS A 544 -25.65 25.40 14.18
CA LYS A 544 -26.85 25.22 15.04
C LYS A 544 -28.00 24.55 14.29
N ARG A 545 -28.21 24.88 13.01
CA ARG A 545 -29.21 24.18 12.17
C ARG A 545 -28.85 22.71 11.96
N LEU A 546 -27.55 22.38 11.97
CA LEU A 546 -27.00 21.03 11.97
C LEU A 546 -26.97 20.38 13.38
N GLY A 547 -27.62 20.99 14.38
CA GLY A 547 -27.77 20.41 15.71
C GLY A 547 -26.57 20.59 16.66
N ARG A 548 -25.56 21.39 16.31
CA ARG A 548 -24.45 21.69 17.24
C ARG A 548 -24.93 22.60 18.38
N SER A 549 -24.43 22.35 19.59
CA SER A 549 -24.81 23.11 20.79
C SER A 549 -24.17 24.49 20.83
N ASP A 550 -24.74 25.41 21.61
CA ASP A 550 -24.15 26.74 21.86
C ASP A 550 -22.72 26.67 22.42
N GLU A 551 -22.41 25.63 23.21
CA GLU A 551 -21.08 25.41 23.77
C GLU A 551 -20.07 24.96 22.70
N ALA A 552 -20.50 24.12 21.76
CA ALA A 552 -19.64 23.64 20.67
C ALA A 552 -19.25 24.79 19.73
N VAL A 553 -20.23 25.57 19.28
CA VAL A 553 -20.00 26.67 18.32
C VAL A 553 -19.38 27.92 18.98
N GLY A 554 -19.65 28.13 20.27
CA GLY A 554 -19.13 29.23 21.07
C GLY A 554 -19.73 30.60 20.72
N ARG A 555 -18.91 31.67 20.83
CA ARG A 555 -19.37 33.07 20.77
C ARG A 555 -19.25 33.65 19.36
N ARG A 556 -20.12 34.62 19.05
CA ARG A 556 -20.10 35.47 17.85
C ARG A 556 -18.99 36.51 17.97
N ASP A 557 -17.75 36.07 17.86
CA ASP A 557 -16.57 36.93 17.95
C ASP A 557 -15.51 36.42 16.97
N TRP A 558 -14.40 37.14 16.84
CA TRP A 558 -13.25 36.75 16.05
C TRP A 558 -12.81 35.31 16.34
N ARG A 559 -12.49 34.57 15.27
CA ARG A 559 -12.00 33.18 15.38
C ARG A 559 -10.62 33.05 14.76
N PRO A 560 -9.58 32.81 15.60
CA PRO A 560 -8.27 32.44 15.08
C PRO A 560 -8.33 31.06 14.44
N VAL A 561 -7.72 30.95 13.26
CA VAL A 561 -7.59 29.72 12.50
C VAL A 561 -6.12 29.51 12.19
N HIS A 562 -5.59 28.39 12.63
CA HIS A 562 -4.27 27.91 12.28
C HIS A 562 -4.37 26.90 11.14
N PHE A 563 -3.43 27.00 10.21
CA PHE A 563 -3.41 26.19 9.00
C PHE A 563 -1.98 25.85 8.61
N LEU A 564 -1.78 24.63 8.11
CA LEU A 564 -0.49 24.16 7.62
C LEU A 564 -0.58 23.90 6.13
N HIS A 565 0.30 24.52 5.34
CA HIS A 565 0.23 24.43 3.87
C HIS A 565 0.42 22.99 3.35
N TRP A 566 1.12 22.15 4.09
CA TRP A 566 1.37 20.74 3.75
C TRP A 566 0.38 19.75 4.41
N ALA A 567 -0.42 20.21 5.38
CA ALA A 567 -1.47 19.42 6.03
C ALA A 567 -2.76 20.27 6.05
N PRO A 568 -3.69 20.07 5.11
CA PRO A 568 -4.84 20.96 4.89
C PRO A 568 -5.89 20.96 6.01
N GLU A 569 -5.57 20.40 7.18
CA GLU A 569 -6.41 20.47 8.36
C GLU A 569 -6.36 21.89 8.96
N THR A 570 -7.52 22.53 9.05
CA THR A 570 -7.68 23.81 9.77
C THR A 570 -7.96 23.55 11.24
N LYS A 571 -7.20 24.20 12.12
CA LYS A 571 -7.44 24.18 13.56
C LYS A 571 -8.00 25.51 14.03
N TYR A 572 -9.22 25.48 14.57
CA TYR A 572 -9.89 26.67 15.11
C TYR A 572 -9.60 26.82 16.60
N TYR A 573 -9.29 28.04 17.01
CA TYR A 573 -9.12 28.40 18.41
C TYR A 573 -10.30 29.24 18.90
N ARG A 574 -10.62 29.14 20.20
CA ARG A 574 -11.67 29.99 20.75
C ARG A 574 -11.17 31.43 20.92
N ARG A 575 -9.89 31.60 21.25
CA ARG A 575 -9.17 32.86 21.47
C ARG A 575 -7.75 32.72 20.96
N PHE A 576 -7.10 33.82 20.58
CA PHE A 576 -5.69 33.79 20.18
C PHE A 576 -4.79 33.39 21.35
N ARG A 577 -5.19 33.74 22.56
CA ARG A 577 -4.55 33.25 23.77
C ARG A 577 -4.47 31.73 23.86
N ASP A 578 -5.52 31.01 23.44
CA ASP A 578 -5.54 29.55 23.53
C ASP A 578 -4.45 28.94 22.63
N TYR A 579 -4.20 29.56 21.47
CA TYR A 579 -3.09 29.20 20.60
C TYR A 579 -1.73 29.49 21.27
N ILE A 580 -1.55 30.67 21.87
CA ILE A 580 -0.28 31.00 22.55
C ILE A 580 -0.03 30.06 23.74
N GLU A 581 -1.07 29.67 24.48
CA GLU A 581 -0.98 28.68 25.56
C GLU A 581 -0.53 27.31 25.05
N GLU A 582 -0.94 26.91 23.85
CA GLU A 582 -0.49 25.67 23.20
C GLU A 582 0.98 25.76 22.78
N VAL A 583 1.39 26.83 22.08
CA VAL A 583 2.80 27.02 21.69
C VAL A 583 3.70 27.09 22.93
N ALA A 584 3.24 27.73 24.01
CA ALA A 584 3.97 27.80 25.28
C ALA A 584 4.15 26.42 25.95
N GLN A 585 3.18 25.51 25.79
CA GLN A 585 3.33 24.12 26.24
C GLN A 585 4.37 23.37 25.43
N GLU A 586 4.41 23.56 24.10
CA GLU A 586 5.47 22.98 23.27
C GLU A 586 6.85 23.56 23.62
N ALA A 587 6.92 24.85 23.91
CA ALA A 587 8.15 25.49 24.40
C ALA A 587 8.65 24.86 25.72
N GLU A 588 7.74 24.56 26.64
CA GLU A 588 8.11 23.87 27.89
C GLU A 588 8.65 22.47 27.64
N LYS A 589 8.09 21.72 26.69
CA LYS A 589 8.64 20.41 26.28
C LYS A 589 10.03 20.54 25.66
N ALA A 590 10.30 21.65 24.97
CA ALA A 590 11.63 22.00 24.46
C ALA A 590 12.61 22.49 25.54
N GLY A 591 12.22 22.46 26.82
CA GLY A 591 13.08 22.78 27.96
C GLY A 591 12.86 24.16 28.56
N ALA A 592 11.89 24.93 28.05
CA ALA A 592 11.50 26.17 28.69
C ALA A 592 10.88 25.92 30.07
N LYS A 593 10.89 26.94 30.94
CA LYS A 593 10.24 26.87 32.26
C LYS A 593 9.27 28.02 32.41
N LEU A 594 8.02 27.68 32.72
CA LEU A 594 7.03 28.68 33.12
C LEU A 594 7.40 29.19 34.52
N VAL A 595 8.16 30.28 34.60
CA VAL A 595 8.50 30.94 35.87
C VAL A 595 7.35 31.88 36.24
N ALA A 596 6.70 31.59 37.37
CA ALA A 596 5.54 32.32 37.87
C ALA A 596 5.87 33.76 38.31
#